data_AF-A0A5C6T8X4-F1
#
_entry.id   AF-A0A5C6T8X4-F1
#
_cell.length_a   1.000
_cell.length_b   1.000
_cell.length_c   1.000
_cell.angle_alpha   90.00
_cell.angle_beta   90.00
_cell.angle_gamma   90.00
#
_symmetry.space_group_name_H-M   'P 1'
#
loop_
_entity.id
_entity.type
_entity.pdbx_description
1 polymer ?
#
loop_
_entity_poly.entity_id
_entity_poly.type
_entity_poly.pdbx_seq_one_letter_code
_entity_poly.pdbx_strand_id
1 'polypeptide(L)'
;MASRPSPTSERPTYLDVLDNEHRKVLERAVRNLLSTEVAEVIYAQILDGLPTEKSLRDSSDYVKDHPVHSIQHTEICPGYVEKAREFSNQFDLLQLQIKFKTIKAFEDALPGSEQFSLRLIELVAVAFHEIGAHLFDLDDGAHKHKVYEEWRQTVLEEKERMG
;
A
#
# COMPACT_ATOMS: atom_id res chain seq x y z
N MET A 1 12.97 -23.94 30.94
CA MET A 1 12.12 -22.74 30.72
C MET A 1 11.03 -23.14 29.75
N ALA A 2 9.77 -23.03 30.16
CA ALA A 2 8.63 -23.51 29.37
C ALA A 2 8.34 -22.54 28.22
N SER A 3 8.33 -23.06 26.99
CA SER A 3 7.86 -22.35 25.81
C SER A 3 6.39 -21.98 25.99
N ARG A 4 6.07 -20.68 25.91
CA ARG A 4 4.70 -20.21 25.79
C ARG A 4 4.18 -20.59 24.39
N PRO A 5 2.96 -21.16 24.26
CA PRO A 5 2.32 -21.22 22.96
C PRO A 5 1.92 -19.79 22.55
N SER A 6 2.33 -19.39 21.34
CA SER A 6 1.81 -18.18 20.69
C SER A 6 0.34 -18.42 20.35
N PRO A 7 -0.59 -17.52 20.71
CA PRO A 7 -1.98 -17.67 20.31
C PRO A 7 -2.08 -17.39 18.81
N THR A 8 -2.45 -18.43 18.05
CA THR A 8 -3.12 -18.28 16.75
C THR A 8 -4.32 -17.34 16.93
N SER A 9 -4.24 -16.17 16.31
CA SER A 9 -5.43 -15.39 15.99
C SER A 9 -5.54 -15.41 14.48
N GLU A 10 -6.20 -16.45 13.95
CA GLU A 10 -6.92 -16.31 12.69
C GLU A 10 -7.96 -15.22 12.93
N ARG A 11 -7.58 -13.96 12.67
CA ARG A 11 -8.51 -12.85 12.72
C ARG A 11 -9.46 -13.05 11.54
N PRO A 12 -10.78 -13.06 11.75
CA PRO A 12 -11.72 -13.23 10.66
C PRO A 12 -11.46 -12.15 9.60
N THR A 13 -11.09 -12.58 8.41
CA THR A 13 -11.15 -11.73 7.24
C THR A 13 -12.61 -11.44 6.99
N TYR A 14 -13.03 -10.21 7.23
CA TYR A 14 -14.43 -9.82 7.04
C TYR A 14 -14.92 -9.99 5.59
N LEU A 15 -14.04 -10.37 4.64
CA LEU A 15 -14.40 -10.78 3.30
C LEU A 15 -15.37 -11.97 3.26
N ASP A 16 -15.43 -12.80 4.31
CA ASP A 16 -16.43 -13.88 4.41
C ASP A 16 -17.87 -13.37 4.55
N VAL A 17 -18.05 -12.06 4.83
CA VAL A 17 -19.35 -11.40 4.88
C VAL A 17 -19.90 -11.14 3.48
N LEU A 18 -19.03 -11.10 2.47
CA LEU A 18 -19.44 -10.81 1.10
C LEU A 18 -20.12 -12.02 0.47
N ASP A 19 -21.23 -11.79 -0.22
CA ASP A 19 -21.76 -12.79 -1.12
C ASP A 19 -20.79 -13.08 -2.29
N ASN A 20 -21.10 -14.12 -3.05
CA ASN A 20 -20.25 -14.56 -4.15
C ASN A 20 -20.11 -13.51 -5.28
N GLU A 21 -21.12 -12.68 -5.52
CA GLU A 21 -21.07 -11.67 -6.57
C GLU A 21 -20.22 -10.48 -6.14
N HIS A 22 -20.47 -9.94 -4.95
CA HIS A 22 -19.70 -8.84 -4.36
C HIS A 22 -18.22 -9.22 -4.24
N ARG A 23 -17.95 -10.44 -3.73
CA ARG A 23 -16.59 -10.97 -3.63
C ARG A 23 -15.92 -10.98 -5.00
N LYS A 24 -16.52 -11.61 -6.01
CA LYS A 24 -15.94 -11.69 -7.36
C LYS A 24 -15.68 -10.33 -8.00
N VAL A 25 -16.59 -9.37 -7.81
CA VAL A 25 -16.42 -8.01 -8.35
C VAL A 25 -15.23 -7.32 -7.69
N LEU A 26 -15.14 -7.38 -6.36
CA LEU A 26 -14.00 -6.82 -5.62
C LEU A 26 -12.69 -7.50 -6.02
N GLU A 27 -12.67 -8.84 -6.07
CA GLU A 27 -11.48 -9.60 -6.47
C GLU A 27 -10.99 -9.20 -7.85
N ARG A 28 -11.91 -9.10 -8.81
CA ARG A 28 -11.59 -8.68 -10.17
C ARG A 28 -11.09 -7.24 -10.22
N ALA A 29 -11.72 -6.32 -9.49
CA ALA A 29 -11.32 -4.91 -9.49
C ALA A 29 -9.89 -4.74 -8.95
N VAL A 30 -9.57 -5.38 -7.83
CA VAL A 30 -8.23 -5.31 -7.24
C VAL A 30 -7.19 -5.96 -8.15
N ARG A 31 -7.47 -7.16 -8.70
CA ARG A 31 -6.55 -7.83 -9.64
C ARG A 31 -6.30 -7.00 -10.90
N ASN A 32 -7.33 -6.36 -11.44
CA ASN A 32 -7.19 -5.50 -12.62
C ASN A 32 -6.26 -4.31 -12.32
N LEU A 33 -6.43 -3.62 -11.19
CA LEU A 33 -5.53 -2.52 -10.86
C LEU A 33 -4.11 -3.01 -10.56
N LEU A 34 -3.95 -4.16 -9.88
CA LEU A 34 -2.63 -4.73 -9.59
C LEU A 34 -1.87 -5.13 -10.86
N SER A 35 -2.58 -5.44 -11.94
CA SER A 35 -1.99 -5.76 -13.24
C SER A 35 -1.55 -4.54 -14.05
N THR A 36 -1.77 -3.32 -13.54
CA THR A 36 -1.35 -2.10 -14.22
C THR A 36 0.14 -1.81 -14.00
N GLU A 37 0.78 -1.24 -15.02
CA GLU A 37 2.17 -0.75 -14.92
C GLU A 37 2.33 0.29 -13.81
N VAL A 38 1.32 1.14 -13.60
CA VAL A 38 1.34 2.15 -12.54
C VAL A 38 1.42 1.50 -11.16
N ALA A 39 0.64 0.44 -10.90
CA ALA A 39 0.70 -0.29 -9.64
C ALA A 39 2.07 -0.97 -9.44
N GLU A 40 2.61 -1.60 -10.49
CA GLU A 40 3.94 -2.23 -10.45
C GLU A 40 5.03 -1.20 -10.08
N VAL A 41 5.03 -0.05 -10.75
CA VAL A 41 6.02 1.02 -10.52
C VAL A 41 5.89 1.64 -9.13
N ILE A 42 4.66 1.82 -8.62
CA ILE A 42 4.44 2.38 -7.27
C ILE A 42 4.91 1.37 -6.21
N TYR A 43 4.50 0.12 -6.29
CA TYR A 43 4.88 -0.89 -5.30
C TYR A 43 6.37 -1.23 -5.35
N ALA A 44 6.99 -1.18 -6.53
CA ALA A 44 8.43 -1.31 -6.66
C ALA A 44 9.16 -0.18 -5.91
N GLN A 45 8.72 1.07 -6.01
CA GLN A 45 9.32 2.18 -5.25
C GLN A 45 9.10 2.07 -3.74
N ILE A 46 7.93 1.57 -3.31
CA ILE A 46 7.68 1.32 -1.88
C ILE A 46 8.64 0.23 -1.37
N LEU A 47 8.78 -0.87 -2.09
CA LEU A 47 9.70 -1.95 -1.76
C LEU A 47 11.17 -1.53 -1.85
N ASP A 48 11.53 -0.66 -2.79
CA ASP A 48 12.87 -0.07 -2.90
C ASP A 48 13.21 0.80 -1.68
N GLY A 49 12.17 1.44 -1.13
CA GLY A 49 12.19 2.23 0.09
C GLY A 49 12.34 3.74 -0.13
N LEU A 50 12.46 4.17 -1.39
CA LEU A 50 12.40 5.58 -1.78
C LEU A 50 11.63 5.74 -3.10
N PRO A 51 10.88 6.86 -3.26
CA PRO A 51 10.37 7.25 -4.56
C PRO A 51 11.53 7.59 -5.51
N THR A 52 11.29 7.54 -6.81
CA THR A 52 12.14 8.15 -7.82
C THR A 52 11.97 9.67 -7.81
N GLU A 53 12.96 10.41 -8.30
CA GLU A 53 12.85 11.87 -8.44
C GLU A 53 11.64 12.29 -9.27
N LYS A 54 11.32 11.52 -10.32
CA LYS A 54 10.15 11.76 -11.16
C LYS A 54 8.86 11.59 -10.36
N SER A 55 8.71 10.48 -9.64
CA SER A 55 7.52 10.23 -8.83
C SER A 55 7.35 11.23 -7.69
N LEU A 56 8.44 11.71 -7.07
CA LEU A 56 8.35 12.79 -6.08
C LEU A 56 7.89 14.11 -6.73
N ARG A 57 8.41 14.45 -7.91
CA ARG A 57 8.01 15.66 -8.65
C ARG A 57 6.53 15.66 -9.03
N ASP A 58 6.02 14.50 -9.43
CA ASP A 58 4.63 14.32 -9.84
C ASP A 58 3.68 14.20 -8.62
N SER A 59 4.22 14.13 -7.39
CA SER A 59 3.44 14.06 -6.16
C SER A 59 2.89 15.42 -5.72
N SER A 60 1.77 15.43 -5.01
CA SER A 60 1.20 16.64 -4.42
C SER A 60 2.04 17.23 -3.28
N ASP A 61 2.92 16.42 -2.70
CA ASP A 61 3.70 16.73 -1.50
C ASP A 61 5.19 16.93 -1.83
N TYR A 62 5.49 17.58 -2.96
CA TYR A 62 6.87 17.83 -3.36
C TYR A 62 7.66 18.57 -2.27
N VAL A 63 8.76 17.96 -1.81
CA VAL A 63 9.69 18.59 -0.86
C VAL A 63 11.05 18.73 -1.53
N LYS A 64 11.49 19.99 -1.70
CA LYS A 64 12.70 20.33 -2.44
C LYS A 64 13.97 19.67 -1.90
N ASP A 65 14.05 19.49 -0.58
CA ASP A 65 15.25 18.97 0.09
C ASP A 65 15.15 17.46 0.41
N HIS A 66 14.21 16.75 -0.23
CA HIS A 66 14.01 15.31 0.00
C HIS A 66 15.26 14.48 -0.34
N PRO A 67 15.57 13.39 0.40
CA PRO A 67 16.80 12.60 0.21
C PRO A 67 16.99 12.08 -1.21
N VAL A 68 15.89 11.82 -1.92
CA VAL A 68 15.88 11.37 -3.32
C VAL A 68 16.81 12.18 -4.23
N HIS A 69 16.90 13.50 -4.02
CA HIS A 69 17.74 14.39 -4.83
C HIS A 69 19.22 14.31 -4.45
N SER A 70 19.52 14.06 -3.18
CA SER A 70 20.90 13.95 -2.69
C SER A 70 21.58 12.66 -3.16
N ILE A 71 20.81 11.59 -3.31
CA ILE A 71 21.29 10.28 -3.77
C ILE A 71 21.05 10.03 -5.25
N GLN A 72 20.44 10.99 -5.96
CA GLN A 72 20.12 10.92 -7.39
C GLN A 72 19.33 9.66 -7.75
N HIS A 73 18.28 9.36 -6.97
CA HIS A 73 17.45 8.17 -7.19
C HIS A 73 16.49 8.40 -8.36
N THR A 74 17.02 8.33 -9.58
CA THR A 74 16.29 8.57 -10.83
C THR A 74 15.56 7.33 -11.34
N GLU A 75 16.06 6.15 -10.98
CA GLU A 75 15.57 4.84 -11.40
C GLU A 75 15.37 3.95 -10.18
N ILE A 76 14.42 3.03 -10.27
CA ILE A 76 14.20 2.00 -9.24
C ILE A 76 15.42 1.06 -9.20
N CYS A 77 15.88 0.70 -7.99
CA CYS A 77 17.00 -0.20 -7.81
C CYS A 77 16.74 -1.58 -8.47
N PRO A 78 17.78 -2.25 -9.01
CA PRO A 78 17.62 -3.54 -9.66
C PRO A 78 16.94 -4.59 -8.75
N GLY A 79 15.96 -5.31 -9.29
CA GLY A 79 15.25 -6.39 -8.59
C GLY A 79 13.93 -5.99 -7.93
N TYR A 80 13.67 -4.70 -7.70
CA TYR A 80 12.45 -4.27 -7.00
C TYR A 80 11.21 -4.26 -7.89
N VAL A 81 11.37 -4.08 -9.20
CA VAL A 81 10.27 -4.26 -10.17
C VAL A 81 9.85 -5.72 -10.22
N GLU A 82 10.80 -6.65 -10.24
CA GLU A 82 10.52 -8.09 -10.20
C GLU A 82 9.85 -8.49 -8.89
N LYS A 83 10.35 -8.01 -7.74
CA LYS A 83 9.70 -8.23 -6.43
C LYS A 83 8.25 -7.73 -6.41
N ALA A 84 7.99 -6.52 -6.91
CA ALA A 84 6.64 -5.97 -6.97
C ALA A 84 5.71 -6.82 -7.85
N ARG A 85 6.22 -7.30 -8.99
CA ARG A 85 5.48 -8.20 -9.88
C ARG A 85 5.18 -9.56 -9.23
N GLU A 86 6.16 -10.14 -8.55
CA GLU A 86 6.00 -11.38 -7.80
C GLU A 86 4.94 -11.24 -6.70
N PHE A 87 5.00 -10.15 -5.93
CA PHE A 87 3.98 -9.83 -4.93
C PHE A 87 2.58 -9.73 -5.56
N SER A 88 2.41 -8.92 -6.61
CA SER A 88 1.12 -8.72 -7.27
C SER A 88 0.52 -10.03 -7.80
N ASN A 89 1.36 -10.95 -8.29
CA ASN A 89 0.92 -12.26 -8.77
C ASN A 89 0.49 -13.21 -7.65
N GLN A 90 1.09 -13.08 -6.47
CA GLN A 90 0.81 -13.93 -5.31
C GLN A 90 -0.21 -13.33 -4.35
N PHE A 91 -0.61 -12.07 -4.57
CA PHE A 91 -1.48 -11.34 -3.67
C PHE A 91 -2.84 -12.04 -3.46
N ASP A 92 -3.20 -12.16 -2.19
CA ASP A 92 -4.49 -12.68 -1.73
C ASP A 92 -5.22 -11.61 -0.93
N LEU A 93 -6.48 -11.35 -1.30
CA LEU A 93 -7.33 -10.36 -0.65
C LEU A 93 -7.62 -10.70 0.81
N LEU A 94 -7.54 -11.98 1.18
CA LEU A 94 -7.63 -12.42 2.58
C LEU A 94 -6.50 -11.85 3.45
N GLN A 95 -5.44 -11.27 2.89
CA GLN A 95 -4.40 -10.63 3.68
C GLN A 95 -4.80 -9.23 4.17
N LEU A 96 -5.84 -8.62 3.60
CA LEU A 96 -6.22 -7.24 3.89
C LEU A 96 -6.99 -7.07 5.19
N GLN A 97 -6.66 -6.02 5.94
CA GLN A 97 -7.34 -5.64 7.18
C GLN A 97 -8.37 -4.53 6.92
N ILE A 98 -9.44 -4.85 6.20
CA ILE A 98 -10.50 -3.87 5.91
C ILE A 98 -11.51 -3.83 7.07
N LYS A 99 -11.89 -2.62 7.49
CA LYS A 99 -12.89 -2.42 8.56
C LYS A 99 -14.22 -3.06 8.18
N PHE A 100 -14.80 -3.85 9.09
CA PHE A 100 -16.09 -4.53 8.90
C PHE A 100 -17.19 -3.61 8.36
N LYS A 101 -17.31 -2.37 8.90
CA LYS A 101 -18.31 -1.40 8.45
C LYS A 101 -18.21 -1.06 6.96
N THR A 102 -17.00 -1.04 6.40
CA THR A 102 -16.74 -0.71 4.99
C THR A 102 -17.13 -1.89 4.10
N ILE A 103 -16.76 -3.11 4.51
CA ILE A 103 -17.17 -4.33 3.80
C ILE A 103 -18.70 -4.49 3.83
N LYS A 104 -19.31 -4.31 5.01
CA LYS A 104 -20.76 -4.45 5.14
C LYS A 104 -21.52 -3.42 4.31
N ALA A 105 -21.02 -2.18 4.24
CA ALA A 105 -21.63 -1.14 3.41
C ALA A 105 -21.52 -1.42 1.90
N PHE A 106 -20.53 -2.20 1.46
CA PHE A 106 -20.45 -2.67 0.07
C PHE A 106 -21.42 -3.82 -0.18
N GLU A 107 -21.47 -4.82 0.71
CA GLU A 107 -22.42 -5.94 0.65
C GLU A 107 -23.88 -5.47 0.62
N ASP A 108 -24.21 -4.41 1.36
CA ASP A 108 -25.57 -3.85 1.40
C ASP A 108 -25.93 -3.01 0.16
N ALA A 109 -24.96 -2.73 -0.72
CA ALA A 109 -25.19 -1.92 -1.91
C ALA A 109 -25.73 -2.76 -3.07
N LEU A 110 -26.79 -2.29 -3.73
CA LEU A 110 -27.38 -3.02 -4.86
C LEU A 110 -26.41 -3.05 -6.06
N PRO A 111 -26.04 -4.22 -6.62
CA PRO A 111 -25.21 -4.31 -7.81
C PRO A 111 -25.73 -3.46 -8.96
N GLY A 112 -24.84 -2.72 -9.62
CA GLY A 112 -25.17 -1.79 -10.71
C GLY A 112 -25.67 -0.41 -10.27
N SER A 113 -25.88 -0.17 -8.97
CA SER A 113 -26.18 1.17 -8.45
C SER A 113 -24.93 2.07 -8.39
N GLU A 114 -25.14 3.38 -8.35
CA GLU A 114 -24.08 4.36 -8.07
C GLU A 114 -23.42 4.10 -6.71
N GLN A 115 -24.22 3.79 -5.69
CA GLN A 115 -23.73 3.48 -4.35
C GLN A 115 -22.79 2.27 -4.36
N PHE A 116 -23.15 1.20 -5.09
CA PHE A 116 -22.28 0.02 -5.25
C PHE A 116 -20.95 0.40 -5.88
N SER A 117 -20.97 1.26 -6.90
CA SER A 117 -19.76 1.71 -7.59
C SER A 117 -18.84 2.53 -6.67
N LEU A 118 -19.42 3.44 -5.88
CA LEU A 118 -18.69 4.23 -4.89
C LEU A 118 -18.08 3.35 -3.77
N ARG A 119 -18.84 2.37 -3.28
CA ARG A 119 -18.37 1.42 -2.26
C ARG A 119 -17.27 0.50 -2.79
N LEU A 120 -17.36 0.08 -4.06
CA LEU A 120 -16.29 -0.67 -4.71
C LEU A 120 -15.00 0.16 -4.82
N ILE A 121 -15.11 1.41 -5.27
CA ILE A 121 -13.95 2.33 -5.36
C ILE A 121 -13.31 2.53 -3.98
N GLU A 122 -14.13 2.73 -2.94
CA GLU A 122 -13.66 2.86 -1.56
C GLU A 122 -12.87 1.62 -1.12
N LEU A 123 -13.41 0.41 -1.34
CA LEU A 123 -12.72 -0.83 -0.99
C LEU A 123 -11.43 -1.05 -1.76
N VAL A 124 -11.41 -0.72 -3.06
CA VAL A 124 -10.20 -0.80 -3.88
C VAL A 124 -9.14 0.18 -3.37
N ALA A 125 -9.52 1.42 -3.04
CA ALA A 125 -8.60 2.40 -2.48
C ALA A 125 -8.02 1.94 -1.13
N VAL A 126 -8.86 1.41 -0.24
CA VAL A 126 -8.41 0.83 1.03
C VAL A 126 -7.48 -0.36 0.80
N ALA A 127 -7.81 -1.27 -0.11
CA ALA A 127 -6.95 -2.41 -0.45
C ALA A 127 -5.56 -1.96 -0.89
N PHE A 128 -5.48 -0.97 -1.78
CA PHE A 128 -4.19 -0.47 -2.27
C PHE A 128 -3.37 0.23 -1.19
N HIS A 129 -4.04 0.96 -0.28
CA HIS A 129 -3.41 1.55 0.89
C HIS A 129 -2.83 0.48 1.82
N GLU A 130 -3.62 -0.53 2.17
CA GLU A 130 -3.20 -1.63 3.04
C GLU A 130 -2.04 -2.43 2.42
N ILE A 131 -2.05 -2.67 1.11
CA ILE A 131 -0.91 -3.27 0.40
C ILE A 131 0.32 -2.38 0.53
N GLY A 132 0.20 -1.08 0.25
CA GLY A 132 1.31 -0.15 0.33
C GLY A 132 1.91 -0.08 1.74
N ALA A 133 1.06 -0.01 2.77
CA ALA A 133 1.47 -0.04 4.17
C ALA A 133 2.17 -1.35 4.52
N HIS A 134 1.62 -2.50 4.08
CA HIS A 134 2.25 -3.80 4.31
C HIS A 134 3.65 -3.90 3.69
N LEU A 135 3.79 -3.48 2.43
CA LEU A 135 5.08 -3.50 1.73
C LEU A 135 6.09 -2.53 2.34
N PHE A 136 5.62 -1.36 2.78
CA PHE A 136 6.45 -0.40 3.51
C PHE A 136 6.96 -1.03 4.82
N ASP A 137 6.08 -1.62 5.63
CA ASP A 137 6.44 -2.22 6.93
C ASP A 137 7.48 -3.36 6.84
N LEU A 138 7.74 -3.92 5.66
CA LEU A 138 8.82 -4.90 5.46
C LEU A 138 10.20 -4.28 5.70
N ASP A 139 10.38 -2.99 5.37
CA ASP A 139 11.67 -2.26 5.41
C ASP A 139 12.84 -3.09 4.83
N ASP A 140 12.58 -3.93 3.83
CA ASP A 140 13.54 -4.84 3.21
C ASP A 140 14.24 -4.24 1.99
N GLY A 141 13.90 -2.98 1.67
CA GLY A 141 14.40 -2.21 0.55
C GLY A 141 15.89 -1.89 0.55
N ALA A 142 16.37 -1.37 -0.59
CA ALA A 142 17.75 -0.89 -0.75
C ALA A 142 17.95 0.39 0.07
N HIS A 143 16.88 1.16 0.22
CA HIS A 143 16.83 2.36 1.02
C HIS A 143 15.98 2.12 2.27
N LYS A 144 16.63 1.97 3.43
CA LYS A 144 15.92 1.76 4.70
C LYS A 144 15.13 2.98 5.12
N HIS A 145 14.03 2.77 5.85
CA HIS A 145 13.18 3.83 6.42
C HIS A 145 13.98 4.88 7.16
N LYS A 146 15.04 4.45 7.84
CA LYS A 146 15.99 5.31 8.55
C LYS A 146 16.45 6.52 7.71
N VAL A 147 16.68 6.36 6.40
CA VAL A 147 17.10 7.45 5.51
C VAL A 147 16.03 8.56 5.45
N TYR A 148 14.77 8.18 5.29
CA TYR A 148 13.65 9.11 5.29
C TYR A 148 13.38 9.69 6.68
N GLU A 149 13.45 8.86 7.72
CA GLU A 149 13.20 9.28 9.11
C GLU A 149 14.20 10.32 9.61
N GLU A 150 15.50 10.11 9.38
CA GLU A 150 16.56 11.05 9.77
C GLU A 150 16.40 12.41 9.08
N TRP A 151 16.07 12.40 7.79
CA TRP A 151 15.76 13.61 7.05
C TRP A 151 14.52 14.32 7.58
N ARG A 152 13.42 13.58 7.79
CA ARG A 152 12.16 14.12 8.29
C ARG A 152 12.36 14.81 9.65
N GLN A 153 13.15 14.22 10.54
CA GLN A 153 13.46 14.84 11.83
C GLN A 153 14.24 16.15 11.66
N THR A 154 15.26 16.17 10.79
CA THR A 154 16.02 17.39 10.50
C THR A 154 15.10 18.53 10.04
N VAL A 155 14.16 18.23 9.13
CA VAL A 155 13.18 19.23 8.63
C VAL A 155 12.24 19.73 9.74
N LEU A 156 11.84 18.86 10.67
CA LEU A 156 10.98 19.25 11.79
C LEU A 156 11.72 20.14 12.79
N GLU A 157 12.95 19.78 13.16
CA GLU A 157 13.80 20.56 14.05
C GLU A 157 14.08 21.96 13.47
N GLU A 158 14.34 22.06 12.17
CA GLU A 158 14.53 23.35 11.50
C GLU A 158 13.29 24.23 11.52
N LYS A 159 12.10 23.63 11.34
CA LYS A 159 10.82 24.36 11.44
C LYS A 159 10.58 24.87 12.85
N GLU A 160 10.86 24.06 13.88
CA GLU A 160 10.73 24.47 15.28
C GLU A 160 11.69 25.59 15.65
N ARG A 161 12.90 25.62 15.09
CA ARG A 161 13.88 26.70 15.31
C ARG A 161 13.50 28.02 14.63
N MET A 162 12.69 27.96 13.56
CA MET A 162 12.26 29.13 12.78
C MET A 162 10.88 29.68 13.17
N GLY A 163 10.13 28.98 14.02
CA GLY A 163 8.83 29.41 14.57
C GLY A 163 8.98 30.09 15.92
#